data_AF-A0A935P5D9-F1
#
_entry.id   AF-A0A935P5D9-F1
#
_cell.length_a   1.000
_cell.length_b   1.000
_cell.length_c   1.000
_cell.angle_alpha   90.00
_cell.angle_beta   90.00
_cell.angle_gamma   90.00
#
_symmetry.space_group_name_H-M   'P 1'
#
loop_
_entity.id
_entity.type
_entity.pdbx_description
1 polymer ?
#
loop_
_entity_poly.entity_id
_entity_poly.type
_entity_poly.pdbx_seq_one_letter_code
_entity_poly.pdbx_strand_id
1 'polypeptide(L)'
;MAPPSDDTRPPATSARMTRELPPLDVADEHGAGEDLDAASELASLRIEFSDLRADTHRLAAANVRNEHMVAELRAVLDTLLQILRVRETLQDGHLQMMDRLRRHAKLATEPQLILGTAVDKYSVESGDIDCASLLHLCHGRCCAFNIPLSEQDLAEGKLAWRIREPYLMAQADSGYCTYLDEHSGGCGNYLARPAPCRSYDCRRDPRVWIDFDAKVPAPMPEGLVTIRLGAGAGRSP
;
A
#
# COMPACT_ATOMS: atom_id res chain seq x y z
N MET A 1 -13.06 -7.53 52.67
CA MET A 1 -12.28 -7.89 51.47
C MET A 1 -12.86 -9.19 50.94
N ALA A 2 -13.67 -9.09 49.89
CA ALA A 2 -14.28 -10.24 49.21
C ALA A 2 -13.43 -10.60 47.98
N PRO A 3 -13.29 -11.88 47.61
CA PRO A 3 -12.53 -12.30 46.44
C PRO A 3 -13.32 -12.05 45.14
N PRO A 4 -12.65 -11.84 44.00
CA PRO A 4 -13.31 -11.72 42.70
C PRO A 4 -13.74 -13.10 42.18
N SER A 5 -14.99 -13.19 41.75
CA SER A 5 -15.57 -14.33 41.02
C SER A 5 -15.11 -14.32 39.56
N ASP A 6 -14.51 -15.43 39.15
CA ASP A 6 -14.03 -15.73 37.80
C ASP A 6 -15.17 -16.37 37.00
N ASP A 7 -15.78 -15.61 36.09
CA ASP A 7 -16.90 -16.04 35.24
C ASP A 7 -16.41 -16.20 33.80
N THR A 8 -15.72 -17.31 33.53
CA THR A 8 -15.25 -17.70 32.20
C THR A 8 -16.30 -18.56 31.51
N ARG A 9 -17.24 -17.89 30.82
CA ARG A 9 -18.21 -18.54 29.92
C ARG A 9 -17.60 -18.69 28.52
N PRO A 10 -17.52 -19.91 27.95
CA PRO A 10 -17.03 -20.08 26.59
C PRO A 10 -18.04 -19.57 25.55
N PRO A 11 -17.58 -19.03 24.40
CA PRO A 11 -18.47 -18.55 23.35
C PRO A 11 -19.16 -19.69 22.61
N ALA A 12 -20.41 -19.43 22.21
CA ALA A 12 -21.27 -20.35 21.48
C ALA A 12 -20.70 -20.71 20.09
N THR A 13 -20.72 -22.00 19.79
CA THR A 13 -20.39 -22.61 18.50
C THR A 13 -21.32 -22.10 17.39
N SER A 14 -20.73 -21.47 16.37
CA SER A 14 -21.42 -20.94 15.20
C SER A 14 -21.99 -22.07 14.33
N ALA A 15 -23.30 -22.07 14.12
CA ALA A 15 -24.00 -22.98 13.23
C ALA A 15 -23.57 -22.73 11.77
N ARG A 16 -23.08 -23.77 11.09
CA ARG A 16 -22.82 -23.78 9.64
C ARG A 16 -24.16 -23.79 8.89
N MET A 17 -24.53 -22.66 8.28
CA MET A 17 -25.54 -22.62 7.22
C MET A 17 -24.94 -23.20 5.93
N THR A 18 -25.27 -24.44 5.62
CA THR A 18 -25.12 -25.00 4.27
C THR A 18 -26.20 -24.39 3.37
N ARG A 19 -25.81 -23.42 2.53
CA ARG A 19 -26.66 -22.89 1.46
C ARG A 19 -26.56 -23.85 0.28
N GLU A 20 -27.62 -24.61 0.02
CA GLU A 20 -27.79 -25.38 -1.21
C GLU A 20 -27.88 -24.39 -2.38
N LEU A 21 -26.97 -24.54 -3.34
CA LEU A 21 -27.00 -23.79 -4.60
C LEU A 21 -28.08 -24.41 -5.52
N PRO A 22 -28.94 -23.60 -6.16
CA PRO A 22 -29.91 -24.10 -7.12
C PRO A 22 -29.22 -24.68 -8.36
N PRO A 23 -29.84 -25.68 -9.03
CA PRO A 23 -29.31 -26.27 -10.24
C PRO A 23 -29.32 -25.24 -11.37
N LEU A 24 -28.19 -25.11 -12.05
CA LEU A 24 -28.08 -24.33 -13.28
C LEU A 24 -28.60 -25.18 -14.44
N ASP A 25 -29.74 -24.79 -15.02
CA ASP A 25 -30.20 -25.30 -16.30
C ASP A 25 -29.28 -24.76 -17.40
N VAL A 26 -28.39 -25.61 -17.89
CA VAL A 26 -27.55 -25.33 -19.05
C VAL A 26 -28.28 -25.86 -20.29
N ALA A 27 -28.80 -24.94 -21.10
CA ALA A 27 -29.29 -25.26 -22.42
C ALA A 27 -28.09 -25.56 -23.33
N ASP A 28 -27.87 -26.85 -23.62
CA ASP A 28 -27.14 -27.33 -24.78
C ASP A 28 -27.87 -26.81 -26.02
N GLU A 29 -27.27 -25.94 -26.84
CA GLU A 29 -27.28 -26.04 -28.31
C GLU A 29 -26.24 -25.07 -28.92
N HIS A 30 -25.47 -25.58 -29.91
CA HIS A 30 -24.64 -24.87 -30.92
C HIS A 30 -23.15 -24.62 -30.57
N GLY A 31 -22.23 -25.29 -31.30
CA GLY A 31 -20.87 -24.76 -31.47
C GLY A 31 -19.68 -25.69 -31.72
N ALA A 32 -19.82 -26.88 -32.31
CA ALA A 32 -18.73 -27.88 -32.48
C ALA A 32 -17.49 -27.45 -33.31
N GLY A 33 -17.33 -26.16 -33.66
CA GLY A 33 -16.18 -25.59 -34.36
C GLY A 33 -15.35 -24.58 -33.54
N GLU A 34 -15.88 -24.02 -32.44
CA GLU A 34 -15.16 -23.07 -31.55
C GLU A 34 -14.57 -23.77 -30.30
N ASP A 35 -15.00 -24.99 -30.00
CA ASP A 35 -14.60 -25.76 -28.81
C ASP A 35 -13.12 -26.19 -28.81
N LEU A 36 -12.49 -26.32 -29.98
CA LEU A 36 -11.07 -26.67 -30.09
C LEU A 36 -10.14 -25.51 -29.72
N ASP A 37 -10.58 -24.26 -29.96
CA ASP A 37 -9.81 -23.06 -29.62
C ASP A 37 -9.89 -22.77 -28.12
N ALA A 38 -11.10 -22.90 -27.54
CA ALA A 38 -11.31 -22.77 -26.10
C ALA A 38 -10.55 -23.85 -25.29
N ALA A 39 -10.50 -25.10 -25.78
CA ALA A 39 -9.73 -26.16 -25.13
C ALA A 39 -8.22 -25.90 -25.17
N SER A 40 -7.73 -25.34 -26.28
CA SER A 40 -6.32 -24.93 -26.46
C SER A 40 -5.96 -23.76 -25.53
N GLU A 41 -6.86 -22.79 -25.41
CA GLU A 41 -6.69 -21.62 -24.54
C GLU A 41 -6.70 -22.03 -23.05
N LEU A 42 -7.62 -22.90 -22.64
CA LEU A 42 -7.66 -23.47 -21.28
C LEU A 42 -6.41 -24.32 -20.96
N ALA A 43 -5.90 -25.08 -21.93
CA ALA A 43 -4.66 -25.83 -21.77
C ALA A 43 -3.46 -24.89 -21.57
N SER A 44 -3.42 -23.78 -22.32
CA SER A 44 -2.38 -22.75 -22.21
C SER A 44 -2.41 -22.06 -20.85
N LEU A 45 -3.59 -21.60 -20.41
CA LEU A 45 -3.79 -21.01 -19.07
C LEU A 45 -3.41 -21.96 -17.94
N ARG A 46 -3.68 -23.26 -18.10
CA ARG A 46 -3.30 -24.27 -17.10
C ARG A 46 -1.79 -24.44 -17.00
N ILE A 47 -1.08 -24.38 -18.13
CA ILE A 47 0.38 -24.41 -18.15
C ILE A 47 0.94 -23.16 -17.48
N GLU A 48 0.46 -21.97 -17.84
CA GLU A 48 0.88 -20.71 -17.24
C GLU A 48 0.65 -20.68 -15.71
N PHE A 49 -0.50 -21.15 -15.24
CA PHE A 49 -0.79 -21.23 -13.80
C PHE A 49 0.12 -22.24 -13.08
N SER A 50 0.45 -23.35 -13.74
CA SER A 50 1.39 -24.34 -13.22
C SER A 50 2.80 -23.75 -13.08
N ASP A 51 3.25 -23.01 -14.10
CA ASP A 51 4.56 -22.35 -14.10
C ASP A 51 4.64 -21.26 -13.02
N LEU A 52 3.59 -20.43 -12.89
CA LEU A 52 3.50 -19.42 -11.84
C LEU A 52 3.56 -20.05 -10.44
N ARG A 53 2.88 -21.18 -10.24
CA ARG A 53 2.94 -21.93 -8.98
C ARG A 53 4.33 -22.47 -8.71
N ALA A 54 5.00 -23.02 -9.73
CA ALA A 54 6.37 -23.49 -9.63
C ALA A 54 7.33 -22.34 -9.27
N ASP A 55 7.17 -21.17 -9.87
CA ASP A 55 7.93 -19.96 -9.56
C ASP A 55 7.71 -19.47 -8.13
N THR A 56 6.46 -19.45 -7.69
CA THR A 56 6.12 -19.08 -6.31
C THR A 56 6.79 -20.03 -5.31
N HIS A 57 6.79 -21.34 -5.58
CA HIS A 57 7.51 -22.31 -4.75
C HIS A 57 9.03 -22.12 -4.80
N ARG A 58 9.61 -21.83 -5.98
CA ARG A 58 11.05 -21.54 -6.13
C ARG A 58 11.47 -20.32 -5.30
N LEU A 59 10.70 -19.24 -5.39
CA LEU A 59 10.92 -18.00 -4.63
C LEU A 59 10.77 -18.24 -3.12
N ALA A 60 9.73 -18.96 -2.69
CA ALA A 60 9.54 -19.30 -1.29
C ALA A 60 10.74 -20.11 -0.74
N ALA A 61 11.20 -21.11 -1.48
CA ALA A 61 12.37 -21.89 -1.10
C ALA A 61 13.66 -21.06 -1.06
N ALA A 62 13.82 -20.11 -1.99
CA ALA A 62 14.95 -19.16 -2.00
C ALA A 62 14.90 -18.22 -0.79
N ASN A 63 13.72 -17.70 -0.42
CA ASN A 63 13.55 -16.86 0.75
C ASN A 63 13.92 -17.60 2.04
N VAL A 64 13.46 -18.84 2.22
CA VAL A 64 13.84 -19.67 3.37
C VAL A 64 15.36 -19.87 3.44
N ARG A 65 16.02 -20.15 2.30
CA ARG A 65 17.49 -20.26 2.25
C ARG A 65 18.17 -18.95 2.62
N ASN A 66 17.67 -17.82 2.14
CA ASN A 66 18.21 -16.50 2.46
C ASN A 66 18.04 -16.18 3.94
N GLU A 67 16.89 -16.50 4.55
CA GLU A 67 16.64 -16.34 5.97
C GLU A 67 17.62 -17.16 6.82
N HIS A 68 17.88 -18.42 6.44
CA HIS A 68 18.88 -19.25 7.11
C HIS A 68 20.29 -18.66 6.98
N MET A 69 20.69 -18.22 5.79
CA MET A 69 22.01 -17.62 5.55
C MET A 69 22.19 -16.31 6.34
N VAL A 70 21.16 -15.47 6.43
CA VAL A 70 21.17 -14.26 7.24
C VAL A 70 21.28 -14.60 8.74
N ALA A 71 20.57 -15.63 9.20
CA ALA A 71 20.68 -16.10 10.58
C ALA A 71 22.09 -16.62 10.91
N GLU A 72 22.70 -17.38 10.01
CA GLU A 72 24.08 -17.87 10.14
C GLU A 72 25.10 -16.72 10.19
N LEU A 73 25.01 -15.76 9.26
CA LEU A 73 25.88 -14.58 9.26
C LEU A 73 25.76 -13.76 10.54
N ARG A 74 24.54 -13.62 11.08
CA ARG A 74 24.31 -12.95 12.38
C ARG A 74 25.00 -13.70 13.52
N ALA A 75 24.90 -15.03 13.57
CA ALA A 75 25.55 -15.84 14.60
C ALA A 75 27.08 -15.75 14.53
N VAL A 76 27.66 -15.77 13.32
CA VAL A 76 29.09 -15.58 13.10
C VAL A 76 29.53 -14.18 13.57
N LEU A 77 28.80 -13.14 13.20
CA LEU A 77 29.08 -11.77 13.63
C LEU A 77 29.02 -11.64 15.16
N ASP A 78 27.99 -12.18 15.81
CA ASP A 78 27.86 -12.14 17.27
C ASP A 78 29.02 -12.85 17.96
N THR A 79 29.46 -14.00 17.42
CA THR A 79 30.63 -14.74 17.92
C THR A 79 31.91 -13.90 17.80
N LEU A 80 32.13 -13.24 16.66
CA LEU A 80 33.28 -12.35 16.46
C LEU A 80 33.26 -11.17 17.43
N LEU A 81 32.09 -10.54 17.64
CA LEU A 81 31.96 -9.44 18.60
C LEU A 81 32.27 -9.88 20.03
N GLN A 82 31.85 -11.09 20.43
CA GLN A 82 32.18 -11.66 21.74
C GLN A 82 33.70 -11.87 21.88
N ILE A 83 34.36 -12.43 20.87
CA ILE A 83 35.82 -12.63 20.89
C ILE A 83 36.55 -11.30 21.01
N LEU A 84 36.15 -10.30 20.22
CA LEU A 84 36.76 -8.96 20.24
C LEU A 84 36.54 -8.23 21.57
N ARG A 85 35.39 -8.47 22.24
CA ARG A 85 35.12 -7.97 23.59
C ARG A 85 36.04 -8.61 24.63
N VAL A 86 36.20 -9.94 24.60
CA VAL A 86 37.09 -10.67 25.53
C VAL A 86 38.55 -10.25 25.36
N ARG A 87 38.96 -9.89 24.14
CA ARG A 87 40.29 -9.34 23.84
C ARG A 87 40.43 -7.85 24.16
N GLU A 88 39.41 -7.21 24.73
CA GLU A 88 39.37 -5.79 25.08
C GLU A 88 39.60 -4.83 23.90
N THR A 89 39.49 -5.33 22.66
CA THR A 89 39.62 -4.52 21.44
C THR A 89 38.39 -3.68 21.15
N LEU A 90 37.22 -4.10 21.66
CA LEU A 90 35.97 -3.34 21.60
C LEU A 90 35.61 -2.83 22.99
N GLN A 91 35.62 -1.50 23.15
CA GLN A 91 35.04 -0.84 24.31
C GLN A 91 33.50 -0.89 24.30
N ASP A 92 32.88 -0.75 25.47
CA ASP A 92 31.42 -0.80 25.64
C ASP A 92 30.67 0.23 24.78
N GLY A 93 31.28 1.39 24.50
CA GLY A 93 30.70 2.40 23.60
C GLY A 93 30.46 1.88 22.18
N HIS A 94 31.36 1.04 21.65
CA HIS A 94 31.17 0.43 20.33
C HIS A 94 30.00 -0.56 20.32
N LEU A 95 29.85 -1.36 21.38
CA LEU A 95 28.74 -2.30 21.52
C LEU A 95 27.40 -1.56 21.57
N GLN A 96 27.33 -0.46 22.32
CA GLN A 96 26.12 0.39 22.38
C GLN A 96 25.78 0.99 21.01
N MET A 97 26.79 1.43 20.24
CA MET A 97 26.58 1.94 18.89
C MET A 97 26.06 0.85 17.95
N MET A 98 26.63 -0.35 17.99
CA MET A 98 26.18 -1.48 17.18
C MET A 98 24.76 -1.92 17.53
N ASP A 99 24.39 -1.94 18.81
CA ASP A 99 23.01 -2.22 19.23
C ASP A 99 22.02 -1.14 18.78
N ARG A 100 22.45 0.13 18.71
CA ARG A 100 21.65 1.20 18.12
C ARG A 100 21.44 0.98 16.62
N LEU A 101 22.51 0.65 15.89
CA LEU A 101 22.44 0.33 14.46
C LEU A 101 21.56 -0.88 14.18
N ARG A 102 21.65 -1.95 14.98
CA ARG A 102 20.79 -3.14 14.86
C ARG A 102 19.32 -2.82 15.07
N ARG A 103 19.00 -2.01 16.08
CA ARG A 103 17.62 -1.57 16.31
C ARG A 103 17.08 -0.75 15.13
N HIS A 104 17.89 0.16 14.60
CA HIS A 104 17.51 0.94 13.42
C HIS A 104 17.34 0.05 12.18
N ALA A 105 18.26 -0.89 11.95
CA ALA A 105 18.19 -1.83 10.83
C ALA A 105 16.96 -2.75 10.93
N LYS A 106 16.63 -3.25 12.13
CA LYS A 106 15.43 -4.05 12.36
C LYS A 106 14.16 -3.25 12.05
N LEU A 107 14.06 -2.03 12.55
CA LEU A 107 12.94 -1.11 12.26
C LEU A 107 12.83 -0.74 10.77
N ALA A 108 13.93 -0.79 10.02
CA ALA A 108 13.95 -0.57 8.58
C ALA A 108 13.61 -1.83 7.76
N THR A 109 13.73 -3.02 8.35
CA THR A 109 13.49 -4.30 7.67
C THR A 109 12.08 -4.82 7.91
N GLU A 110 11.48 -4.52 9.07
CA GLU A 110 10.08 -4.85 9.33
C GLU A 110 9.18 -3.90 8.54
N PRO A 111 8.25 -4.42 7.69
CA PRO A 111 7.32 -3.58 6.97
C PRO A 111 6.44 -2.84 7.98
N GLN A 112 6.60 -1.53 8.07
CA GLN A 112 5.78 -0.70 8.94
C GLN A 112 4.37 -0.65 8.35
N LEU A 113 3.42 -1.26 9.05
CA LEU A 113 2.01 -1.17 8.70
C LEU A 113 1.51 0.22 9.12
N ILE A 114 1.28 1.10 8.14
CA ILE A 114 0.75 2.45 8.37
C ILE A 114 -0.71 2.45 7.95
N LEU A 115 -1.61 2.44 8.93
CA LEU A 115 -3.06 2.42 8.71
C LEU A 115 -3.67 3.74 9.18
N GLY A 116 -4.56 4.32 8.36
CA GLY A 116 -5.26 5.56 8.69
C GLY A 116 -6.25 5.36 9.84
N THR A 117 -6.33 6.32 10.76
CA THR A 117 -7.14 6.20 12.00
C THR A 117 -8.57 6.75 11.88
N ALA A 118 -8.99 7.19 10.70
CA ALA A 118 -10.31 7.81 10.52
C ALA A 118 -11.43 6.77 10.64
N VAL A 119 -12.40 7.03 11.52
CA VAL A 119 -13.55 6.15 11.79
C VAL A 119 -14.59 6.20 10.67
N ASP A 120 -14.95 7.40 10.21
CA ASP A 120 -15.79 7.58 9.03
C ASP A 120 -15.25 8.70 8.13
N LYS A 121 -14.68 8.33 6.98
CA LYS A 121 -14.10 9.27 6.03
C LYS A 121 -15.13 10.18 5.35
N TYR A 122 -16.41 9.78 5.26
CA TYR A 122 -17.43 10.62 4.61
C TYR A 122 -17.95 11.72 5.52
N SER A 123 -17.79 11.57 6.83
CA SER A 123 -18.05 12.64 7.81
C SER A 123 -17.00 13.76 7.79
N VAL A 124 -15.86 13.55 7.11
CA VAL A 124 -14.78 14.53 7.03
C VAL A 124 -15.13 15.61 6.00
N GLU A 125 -15.33 16.83 6.48
CA GLU A 125 -15.54 17.99 5.63
C GLU A 125 -14.30 18.29 4.79
N SER A 126 -14.52 18.55 3.49
CA SER A 126 -13.46 19.02 2.61
C SER A 126 -13.29 20.53 2.77
N GLY A 127 -12.04 21.00 2.82
CA GLY A 127 -11.75 22.43 2.80
C GLY A 127 -12.29 23.08 1.52
N ASP A 128 -12.77 24.32 1.64
CA ASP A 128 -13.20 25.15 0.52
C ASP A 128 -12.00 25.71 -0.24
N ILE A 129 -11.35 24.84 -1.02
CA ILE A 129 -10.22 25.18 -1.88
C ILE A 129 -10.63 24.86 -3.31
N ASP A 130 -10.57 25.87 -4.17
CA ASP A 130 -10.75 25.69 -5.61
C ASP A 130 -9.48 25.05 -6.22
N CYS A 131 -9.36 23.74 -6.05
CA CYS A 131 -8.26 22.98 -6.64
C CYS A 131 -8.22 23.15 -8.16
N ALA A 132 -9.37 23.27 -8.83
CA ALA A 132 -9.45 23.34 -10.29
C ALA A 132 -8.71 24.57 -10.84
N SER A 133 -8.86 25.74 -10.21
CA SER A 133 -8.11 26.93 -10.63
C SER A 133 -6.63 26.90 -10.24
N LEU A 134 -6.20 26.03 -9.33
CA LEU A 134 -4.82 25.98 -8.83
C LEU A 134 -3.97 24.86 -9.45
N LEU A 135 -4.60 23.85 -10.07
CA LEU A 135 -3.92 22.66 -10.61
C LEU A 135 -2.81 22.98 -11.61
N HIS A 136 -2.98 24.02 -12.43
CA HIS A 136 -1.97 24.43 -13.41
C HIS A 136 -0.70 25.03 -12.80
N LEU A 137 -0.75 25.40 -11.52
CA LEU A 137 0.38 25.95 -10.78
C LEU A 137 0.96 24.88 -9.83
N CYS A 138 0.09 24.18 -9.09
CA CYS A 138 0.53 23.22 -8.10
C CYS A 138 0.84 21.84 -8.71
N HIS A 139 0.38 21.55 -9.94
CA HIS A 139 0.55 20.27 -10.63
C HIS A 139 0.17 19.06 -9.77
N GLY A 140 -0.91 19.17 -8.99
CA GLY A 140 -1.43 18.05 -8.18
C GLY A 140 -0.47 17.55 -7.10
N ARG A 141 0.45 18.35 -6.57
CA ARG A 141 1.47 17.91 -5.58
C ARG A 141 0.96 17.11 -4.40
N CYS A 142 -0.24 17.43 -3.89
CA CYS A 142 -0.83 16.67 -2.79
C CYS A 142 -1.14 15.20 -3.17
N CYS A 143 -1.34 14.91 -4.46
CA CYS A 143 -1.50 13.56 -4.98
C CYS A 143 -0.20 12.76 -4.98
N ALA A 144 0.97 13.39 -4.82
CA ALA A 144 2.26 12.71 -4.70
C ALA A 144 2.59 12.29 -3.24
N PHE A 145 1.71 12.58 -2.28
CA PHE A 145 1.98 12.23 -0.89
C PHE A 145 1.73 10.75 -0.59
N ASN A 146 2.46 10.23 0.39
CA ASN A 146 2.20 8.92 0.97
C ASN A 146 0.97 9.03 1.88
N ILE A 147 -0.19 8.62 1.36
CA ILE A 147 -1.46 8.65 2.08
C ILE A 147 -1.75 7.24 2.62
N PRO A 148 -1.80 7.05 3.95
CA PRO A 148 -2.26 5.80 4.53
C PRO A 148 -3.77 5.67 4.39
N LEU A 149 -4.22 4.49 3.98
CA LEU A 149 -5.62 4.12 3.87
C LEU A 149 -6.14 3.66 5.24
N SER A 150 -7.37 4.03 5.58
CA SER A 150 -8.04 3.53 6.80
C SER A 150 -8.64 2.14 6.58
N GLU A 151 -9.14 1.52 7.66
CA GLU A 151 -9.88 0.27 7.57
C GLU A 151 -11.11 0.40 6.65
N GLN A 152 -11.82 1.52 6.72
CA GLN A 152 -12.96 1.80 5.85
C GLN A 152 -12.55 1.88 4.37
N ASP A 153 -11.42 2.52 4.06
CA ASP A 153 -10.90 2.59 2.69
C ASP A 153 -10.62 1.20 2.11
N LEU A 154 -10.06 0.31 2.95
CA LEU A 154 -9.73 -1.07 2.57
C LEU A 154 -11.00 -1.92 2.43
N ALA A 155 -11.96 -1.77 3.36
CA ALA A 155 -13.22 -2.50 3.34
C ALA A 155 -14.08 -2.17 2.11
N GLU A 156 -14.03 -0.92 1.63
CA GLU A 156 -14.74 -0.50 0.43
C GLU A 156 -14.12 -1.02 -0.88
N GLY A 157 -12.83 -1.34 -0.89
CA GLY A 157 -12.12 -1.85 -2.07
C GLY A 157 -12.05 -0.86 -3.25
N LYS A 158 -12.35 0.43 -3.04
CA LYS A 158 -12.37 1.46 -4.10
C LYS A 158 -11.00 2.08 -4.37
N LEU A 159 -10.04 1.87 -3.47
CA LEU A 159 -8.70 2.46 -3.53
C LEU A 159 -7.64 1.35 -3.60
N ALA A 160 -6.68 1.56 -4.48
CA ALA A 160 -5.53 0.67 -4.66
C ALA A 160 -4.43 1.06 -3.67
N TRP A 161 -3.67 0.08 -3.21
CA TRP A 161 -2.55 0.26 -2.29
C TRP A 161 -1.29 -0.47 -2.77
N ARG A 162 -0.13 -0.07 -2.24
CA ARG A 162 1.18 -0.58 -2.69
C ARG A 162 1.52 -1.90 -2.00
N ILE A 163 1.82 -2.93 -2.78
CA ILE A 163 2.17 -4.26 -2.25
C ILE A 163 3.40 -4.21 -1.32
N ARG A 164 4.40 -3.39 -1.65
CA ARG A 164 5.65 -3.26 -0.87
C ARG A 164 5.52 -2.36 0.37
N GLU A 165 4.49 -1.52 0.41
CA GLU A 165 4.22 -0.60 1.51
C GLU A 165 2.73 -0.72 1.86
N PRO A 166 2.35 -1.76 2.62
CA PRO A 166 0.95 -2.10 2.82
C PRO A 166 0.13 -0.92 3.32
N TYR A 167 -1.07 -0.78 2.75
CA TYR A 167 -2.06 0.25 3.08
C TYR A 167 -1.65 1.69 2.74
N LEU A 168 -0.50 1.93 2.11
CA LEU A 168 -0.25 3.22 1.45
C LEU A 168 -0.93 3.24 0.08
N MET A 169 -1.61 4.35 -0.23
CA MET A 169 -2.26 4.56 -1.52
C MET A 169 -1.29 4.36 -2.69
N ALA A 170 -1.74 3.63 -3.70
CA ALA A 170 -0.93 3.30 -4.88
C ALA A 170 -0.54 4.55 -5.66
N GLN A 171 0.72 4.58 -6.10
CA GLN A 171 1.26 5.59 -7.00
C GLN A 171 1.56 4.98 -8.38
N ALA A 172 1.39 5.79 -9.42
CA ALA A 172 1.85 5.52 -10.77
C ALA A 172 3.37 5.77 -10.87
N ASP A 173 3.97 5.38 -11.99
CA ASP A 173 5.39 5.59 -12.27
C ASP A 173 5.78 7.08 -12.30
N SER A 174 4.82 7.98 -12.50
CA SER A 174 5.00 9.44 -12.42
C SER A 174 5.19 9.96 -11.00
N GLY A 175 5.01 9.11 -9.97
CA GLY A 175 5.11 9.44 -8.55
C GLY A 175 3.84 10.04 -7.95
N TYR A 176 2.78 10.20 -8.75
CA TYR A 176 1.46 10.63 -8.28
C TYR A 176 0.57 9.44 -7.94
N CYS A 177 -0.50 9.68 -7.17
CA CYS A 177 -1.50 8.65 -6.95
C CYS A 177 -2.12 8.19 -8.27
N THR A 178 -2.44 6.91 -8.35
CA THR A 178 -3.02 6.26 -9.55
C THR A 178 -4.36 6.85 -10.00
N TYR A 179 -4.99 7.69 -9.17
CA TYR A 179 -6.27 8.34 -9.44
C TYR A 179 -6.13 9.77 -9.96
N LEU A 180 -4.91 10.28 -10.12
CA LEU A 180 -4.68 11.58 -10.75
C LEU A 180 -4.74 11.42 -12.26
N ASP A 181 -5.68 12.12 -12.89
CA ASP A 181 -5.75 12.18 -14.34
C ASP A 181 -4.66 13.13 -14.85
N GLU A 182 -3.66 12.59 -15.53
CA GLU A 182 -2.46 13.35 -15.96
C GLU A 182 -2.76 14.37 -17.07
N HIS A 183 -3.96 14.38 -17.64
CA HIS A 183 -4.34 15.30 -18.72
C HIS A 183 -5.13 16.50 -18.20
N SER A 184 -6.08 16.27 -17.29
CA SER A 184 -6.93 17.28 -16.67
C SER A 184 -6.39 17.77 -15.32
N GLY A 185 -5.50 17.01 -14.68
CA GLY A 185 -5.08 17.21 -13.30
C GLY A 185 -6.16 16.87 -12.26
N GLY A 186 -7.33 16.39 -12.69
CA GLY A 186 -8.44 16.04 -11.81
C GLY A 186 -8.23 14.71 -11.09
N CYS A 187 -8.95 14.50 -9.98
CA CYS A 187 -8.98 13.20 -9.31
C CYS A 187 -10.10 12.33 -9.90
N GLY A 188 -9.75 11.23 -10.57
CA GLY A 188 -10.68 10.26 -11.14
C GLY A 188 -11.51 9.49 -10.10
N ASN A 189 -11.15 9.57 -8.81
CA ASN A 189 -11.88 8.94 -7.71
C ASN A 189 -12.20 9.92 -6.58
N TYR A 190 -12.64 11.13 -6.95
CA TYR A 190 -12.88 12.24 -6.04
C TYR A 190 -13.85 11.89 -4.90
N LEU A 191 -14.90 11.10 -5.20
CA LEU A 191 -15.93 10.71 -4.23
C LEU A 191 -15.49 9.65 -3.25
N ALA A 192 -14.49 8.82 -3.56
CA ALA A 192 -13.97 7.79 -2.65
C ALA A 192 -12.65 8.19 -1.96
N ARG A 193 -12.22 9.45 -2.11
CA ARG A 193 -10.98 9.97 -1.49
C ARG A 193 -10.88 9.57 -0.02
N PRO A 194 -9.68 9.13 0.42
CA PRO A 194 -9.46 8.76 1.81
C PRO A 194 -9.56 10.00 2.71
N ALA A 195 -9.76 9.79 4.01
CA ALA A 195 -9.94 10.89 4.96
C ALA A 195 -8.82 11.95 4.92
N PRO A 196 -7.51 11.59 4.84
CA PRO A 196 -6.46 12.59 4.71
C PRO A 196 -6.60 13.46 3.47
N CYS A 197 -7.01 12.91 2.32
CA CYS A 197 -7.22 13.70 1.11
C CYS A 197 -8.43 14.64 1.18
N ARG A 198 -9.39 14.37 2.07
CA ARG A 198 -10.57 15.23 2.28
C ARG A 198 -10.22 16.40 3.19
N SER A 199 -9.60 16.12 4.33
CA SER A 199 -9.24 17.13 5.31
C SER A 199 -8.01 17.95 4.95
N TYR A 200 -7.25 17.53 3.93
CA TYR A 200 -6.01 18.20 3.55
C TYR A 200 -6.25 19.60 2.97
N ASP A 201 -5.59 20.58 3.59
CA ASP A 201 -5.55 21.97 3.16
C ASP A 201 -4.13 22.34 2.74
N CYS A 202 -3.93 22.61 1.45
CA CYS A 202 -2.61 22.91 0.91
C CYS A 202 -2.11 24.33 1.24
N ARG A 203 -2.96 25.26 1.65
CA ARG A 203 -2.64 26.71 1.73
C ARG A 203 -1.44 27.05 2.62
N ARG A 204 -1.17 26.19 3.61
CA ARG A 204 -0.07 26.36 4.57
C ARG A 204 1.02 25.31 4.43
N ASP A 205 0.98 24.50 3.37
CA ASP A 205 1.93 23.41 3.18
C ASP A 205 3.13 23.88 2.32
N PRO A 206 4.33 24.00 2.91
CA PRO A 206 5.52 24.47 2.20
C PRO A 206 5.99 23.49 1.10
N ARG A 207 5.48 22.25 1.09
CA ARG A 207 5.75 21.29 0.01
C ARG A 207 4.96 21.64 -1.27
N VAL A 208 3.90 22.44 -1.13
CA VAL A 208 3.02 22.85 -2.24
C VAL A 208 3.23 24.31 -2.60
N TRP A 209 3.29 25.21 -1.62
CA TRP A 209 3.35 26.66 -1.84
C TRP A 209 4.49 27.31 -1.06
N ILE A 210 5.23 28.22 -1.69
CA ILE A 210 6.06 29.19 -0.98
C ILE A 210 5.18 30.32 -0.46
N ASP A 211 4.26 30.79 -1.30
CA ASP A 211 3.28 31.82 -1.00
C ASP A 211 1.98 31.48 -1.73
N PHE A 212 0.95 31.10 -0.97
CA PHE A 212 -0.35 30.70 -1.52
C PHE A 212 -1.11 31.91 -2.10
N ASP A 213 -1.06 33.06 -1.41
CA ASP A 213 -1.82 34.25 -1.81
C ASP A 213 -1.23 34.86 -3.09
N ALA A 214 0.11 34.87 -3.20
CA ALA A 214 0.80 35.26 -4.42
C ALA A 214 0.84 34.15 -5.50
N LYS A 215 0.25 32.98 -5.22
CA LYS A 215 0.21 31.81 -6.12
C LYS A 215 1.59 31.35 -6.58
N VAL A 216 2.58 31.41 -5.68
CA VAL A 216 3.96 30.95 -5.92
C VAL A 216 4.12 29.51 -5.42
N PRO A 217 4.15 28.51 -6.31
CA PRO A 217 4.32 27.12 -5.91
C PRO A 217 5.74 26.86 -5.41
N ALA A 218 5.90 25.87 -4.53
CA ALA A 218 7.21 25.37 -4.14
C ALA A 218 7.98 24.76 -5.34
N PRO A 219 9.31 24.60 -5.29
CA PRO A 219 10.05 23.88 -6.33
C PRO A 219 9.55 22.43 -6.46
N MET A 220 9.52 21.87 -7.68
CA MET A 220 9.10 20.47 -7.87
C MET A 220 10.07 19.53 -7.14
N PRO A 221 9.57 18.57 -6.33
CA PRO A 221 10.41 17.55 -5.74
C PRO A 221 11.12 16.73 -6.83
N GLU A 222 12.34 16.30 -6.54
CA GLU A 222 13.08 15.40 -7.43
C GLU A 222 12.29 14.11 -7.66
N GLY A 223 12.22 13.67 -8.92
CA GLY A 223 11.53 12.44 -9.32
C GLY A 223 10.04 12.60 -9.66
N LEU A 224 9.42 13.76 -9.43
CA LEU A 224 8.04 14.00 -9.88
C LEU A 224 7.97 14.58 -11.29
N VAL A 225 7.15 13.97 -12.14
CA VAL A 225 6.92 14.41 -13.52
C VAL A 225 5.91 15.55 -13.56
N THR A 226 6.22 16.66 -14.21
CA THR A 226 5.26 17.78 -14.29
C THR A 226 4.05 17.38 -15.14
N ILE A 227 2.86 17.50 -14.57
CA ILE A 227 1.59 17.20 -15.27
C ILE A 227 1.41 18.19 -16.41
N ARG A 228 1.33 17.67 -17.64
CA ARG A 228 1.03 18.47 -18.83
C ARG A 228 -0.47 18.60 -18.94
N LEU A 229 -1.01 19.67 -18.36
CA LEU A 229 -2.42 19.98 -18.54
C LEU A 229 -2.69 20.26 -20.02
N GLY A 230 -3.49 19.38 -20.63
CA GLY A 230 -3.91 19.56 -22.00
C GLY A 230 -4.71 20.85 -22.11
N ALA A 231 -4.35 21.71 -23.08
CA ALA A 231 -5.16 22.86 -23.43
C ALA A 231 -6.50 22.38 -24.01
N GLY A 232 -7.49 22.17 -23.15
CA GLY A 232 -8.87 21.94 -23.55
C GLY A 232 -9.32 20.48 -23.57
N ALA A 233 -10.02 20.08 -22.51
CA ALA A 233 -11.18 19.21 -22.62
C ALA A 233 -12.07 19.47 -21.39
N GLY A 234 -13.01 20.41 -21.52
CA GLY A 234 -14.08 20.57 -20.55
C GLY A 234 -14.87 19.27 -20.48
N ARG A 235 -14.69 18.50 -19.41
CA ARG A 235 -15.69 17.54 -18.96
C ARG A 235 -16.51 18.20 -17.87
N SER A 236 -17.79 18.40 -18.17
CA SER A 236 -18.82 18.72 -17.17
C SER A 236 -18.88 17.62 -16.10
N PRO A 237 -19.28 17.99 -14.86
CA PRO A 237 -19.31 17.09 -13.70
C PRO A 237 -20.24 15.89 -13.87
#